data_AF-A0A9W3D1E3-F1
#
_entry.id   AF-A0A9W3D1E3-F1
#
_cell.length_a   1.000
_cell.length_b   1.000
_cell.length_c   1.000
_cell.angle_alpha   90.00
_cell.angle_beta   90.00
_cell.angle_gamma   90.00
#
_symmetry.space_group_name_H-M   'P 1'
#
loop_
_entity.id
_entity.type
_entity.pdbx_description
1 polymer ?
#
loop_
_entity_poly.entity_id
_entity_poly.type
_entity_poly.pdbx_seq_one_letter_code
_entity_poly.pdbx_strand_id
1 'polypeptide(L)'
;MSSTREKGLIVSFGEMLIDFVPTESGVSLAESPGFLKAPGGAPANVAIAVTRLGGRSAFVGKLGGDEFGHMLAGILRENGVDDKGVTFDEGARTALAFVTLRSDGDREFMFYRNPSADMLLRPDELNLELIRS
;
A
#
# COMPACT_ATOMS: atom_id res chain seq x y z
N MET A 1 -22.33 32.41 -6.41
CA MET A 1 -21.07 31.73 -6.78
C MET A 1 -20.57 31.03 -5.54
N SER A 2 -20.71 29.71 -5.47
CA SER A 2 -20.26 28.93 -4.31
C SER A 2 -18.74 29.00 -4.25
N SER A 3 -18.21 29.56 -3.17
CA SER A 3 -16.78 29.51 -2.83
C SER A 3 -16.37 28.05 -2.80
N THR A 4 -15.64 27.59 -3.81
CA THR A 4 -14.94 26.30 -3.78
C THR A 4 -14.00 26.37 -2.60
N ARG A 5 -14.40 25.82 -1.44
CA ARG A 5 -13.46 25.56 -0.35
C ARG A 5 -12.32 24.77 -0.97
N GLU A 6 -11.10 25.25 -0.80
CA GLU A 6 -9.91 24.52 -1.20
C GLU A 6 -10.00 23.13 -0.56
N LYS A 7 -10.07 22.08 -1.39
CA LYS A 7 -10.23 20.72 -0.88
C LYS A 7 -8.99 20.42 -0.04
N GLY A 8 -9.20 20.18 1.25
CA GLY A 8 -8.13 19.77 2.16
C GLY A 8 -7.47 18.49 1.68
N LEU A 9 -6.19 18.34 1.98
CA LEU A 9 -5.40 17.15 1.65
C LEU A 9 -5.56 16.11 2.76
N ILE A 10 -5.98 14.90 2.41
CA ILE A 10 -5.97 13.76 3.33
C ILE A 10 -4.65 13.00 3.13
N VAL A 11 -3.82 12.93 4.16
CA VAL A 11 -2.58 12.14 4.11
C VAL A 11 -2.80 10.81 4.84
N SER A 12 -2.55 9.71 4.14
CA SER A 12 -2.53 8.37 4.74
C SER A 12 -1.09 7.92 4.93
N PHE A 13 -0.79 7.31 6.08
CA PHE A 13 0.55 6.91 6.47
C PHE A 13 0.58 5.42 6.82
N GLY A 14 1.56 4.69 6.30
CA GLY A 14 1.85 3.32 6.70
C GLY A 14 2.31 2.44 5.54
N GLU A 15 1.82 1.20 5.51
CA GLU A 15 2.31 0.19 4.56
C GLU A 15 1.57 0.20 3.22
N MET A 16 2.30 -0.20 2.18
CA MET A 16 1.76 -0.65 0.91
C MET A 16 2.60 -1.84 0.48
N LEU A 17 1.94 -2.91 0.05
CA LEU A 17 2.56 -4.23 -0.08
C LEU A 17 1.92 -5.03 -1.22
N ILE A 18 2.47 -6.20 -1.52
CA ILE A 18 1.85 -7.14 -2.47
C ILE A 18 1.02 -8.17 -1.72
N ASP A 19 -0.27 -8.22 -2.01
CA ASP A 19 -1.14 -9.33 -1.63
C ASP A 19 -1.05 -10.43 -2.70
N PHE A 20 -0.64 -11.62 -2.31
CA PHE A 20 -0.72 -12.84 -3.10
C PHE A 20 -2.00 -13.59 -2.74
N VAL A 21 -2.97 -13.53 -3.65
CA VAL A 21 -4.28 -14.18 -3.51
C VAL A 21 -4.27 -15.49 -4.31
N PRO A 22 -4.64 -16.63 -3.71
CA PRO A 22 -4.78 -17.91 -4.40
C PRO A 22 -5.58 -17.80 -5.69
N THR A 23 -5.15 -18.53 -6.73
CA THR A 23 -5.93 -18.69 -7.96
C THR A 23 -7.16 -19.58 -7.76
N GLU A 24 -7.19 -20.34 -6.67
CA GLU A 24 -8.30 -21.21 -6.28
C GLU A 24 -8.81 -20.81 -4.90
N SER A 25 -10.13 -20.72 -4.75
CA SER A 25 -10.77 -20.36 -3.49
C SER A 25 -10.96 -21.59 -2.59
N GLY A 26 -10.99 -21.37 -1.27
CA GLY A 26 -11.35 -22.41 -0.31
C GLY A 26 -10.22 -23.37 0.08
N VAL A 27 -9.00 -23.13 -0.41
CA VAL A 27 -7.80 -23.95 -0.16
C VAL A 27 -6.85 -23.25 0.82
N SER A 28 -6.01 -24.00 1.52
CA SER A 28 -4.93 -23.43 2.32
C SER A 28 -3.83 -22.81 1.45
N LEU A 29 -2.93 -22.03 2.06
CA LEU A 29 -1.76 -21.49 1.35
C LEU A 29 -0.85 -22.58 0.78
N ALA A 30 -0.72 -23.71 1.48
CA ALA A 30 0.14 -24.83 1.06
C ALA A 30 -0.47 -25.65 -0.09
N GLU A 31 -1.80 -25.69 -0.18
CA GLU A 31 -2.53 -26.42 -1.24
C GLU A 31 -2.73 -25.57 -2.50
N SER A 32 -2.57 -24.25 -2.40
CA SER A 32 -2.79 -23.34 -3.52
C SER A 32 -1.82 -23.65 -4.68
N PRO A 33 -2.33 -23.88 -5.91
CA PRO A 33 -1.48 -24.18 -7.05
C PRO A 33 -0.77 -22.94 -7.63
N GLY A 34 -1.21 -21.74 -7.22
CA GLY A 34 -0.66 -20.48 -7.71
C GLY A 34 -1.33 -19.27 -7.07
N PHE A 35 -0.70 -18.11 -7.23
CA PHE A 35 -1.17 -16.86 -6.66
C PHE A 35 -1.17 -15.75 -7.70
N LEU A 36 -2.17 -14.88 -7.61
CA LEU A 36 -2.23 -13.61 -8.31
C LEU A 36 -1.71 -12.50 -7.39
N LYS A 37 -0.79 -11.68 -7.90
CA LYS A 37 -0.34 -10.49 -7.19
C LYS A 37 -1.39 -9.37 -7.31
N ALA A 38 -1.69 -8.72 -6.22
CA ALA A 38 -2.53 -7.53 -6.15
C ALA A 38 -1.86 -6.46 -5.27
N PRO A 39 -2.03 -5.16 -5.57
CA PRO A 39 -1.63 -4.11 -4.64
C PRO A 39 -2.48 -4.18 -3.37
N GLY A 40 -1.81 -4.18 -2.22
CA GLY A 40 -2.42 -4.20 -0.89
C GLY A 40 -1.91 -3.04 -0.02
N GLY A 41 -2.35 -3.04 1.25
CA GLY A 41 -2.02 -2.01 2.25
C GLY A 41 -3.21 -1.13 2.59
N ALA A 42 -3.61 -1.12 3.86
CA ALA A 42 -4.81 -0.40 4.28
C ALA A 42 -4.68 1.13 4.08
N PRO A 43 -3.57 1.78 4.42
CA PRO A 43 -3.42 3.23 4.23
C PRO A 43 -3.38 3.63 2.75
N ALA A 44 -2.78 2.82 1.88
CA ALA A 44 -2.76 3.06 0.44
C ALA A 44 -4.19 2.98 -0.15
N ASN A 45 -4.96 1.97 0.26
CA ASN A 45 -6.36 1.81 -0.15
C ASN A 45 -7.23 3.00 0.26
N VAL A 46 -7.00 3.57 1.45
CA VAL A 46 -7.69 4.79 1.90
C VAL A 46 -7.34 5.99 1.02
N ALA A 47 -6.04 6.21 0.74
CA ALA A 47 -5.62 7.32 -0.12
C ALA A 47 -6.24 7.23 -1.53
N ILE A 48 -6.24 6.05 -2.14
CA ILE A 48 -6.86 5.79 -3.45
C ILE A 48 -8.37 5.98 -3.40
N ALA A 49 -9.04 5.53 -2.34
CA ALA A 49 -10.48 5.71 -2.19
C ALA A 49 -10.85 7.21 -2.11
N VAL A 50 -10.07 8.01 -1.37
CA VAL A 50 -10.28 9.46 -1.29
C VAL A 50 -10.17 10.13 -2.65
N THR A 51 -9.15 9.82 -3.46
CA THR A 51 -9.02 10.43 -4.80
C THR A 51 -10.13 9.99 -5.74
N ARG A 52 -10.50 8.72 -5.72
CA ARG A 52 -11.63 8.18 -6.52
C ARG A 52 -12.97 8.81 -6.16
N LEU A 53 -13.18 9.20 -4.91
CA LEU A 53 -14.37 9.93 -4.45
C LEU A 53 -14.30 11.44 -4.74
N GLY A 54 -13.27 11.90 -5.45
CA GLY A 54 -13.08 13.30 -5.86
C GLY A 54 -12.39 14.17 -4.80
N GLY A 55 -11.83 13.57 -3.74
CA GLY A 55 -10.98 14.25 -2.77
C GLY A 55 -9.54 14.44 -3.27
N ARG A 56 -8.70 15.07 -2.45
CA ARG A 56 -7.25 15.11 -2.65
C ARG A 56 -6.61 14.25 -1.57
N SER A 57 -5.70 13.36 -1.95
CA SER A 57 -4.95 12.56 -0.99
C SER A 57 -3.47 12.50 -1.34
N ALA A 58 -2.69 12.22 -0.31
CA ALA A 58 -1.28 11.86 -0.42
C ALA A 58 -1.00 10.60 0.39
N PHE A 59 0.05 9.89 0.01
CA PHE A 59 0.51 8.71 0.73
C PHE A 59 1.93 8.92 1.24
N VAL A 60 2.16 8.55 2.51
CA VAL A 60 3.48 8.54 3.14
C VAL A 60 3.80 7.11 3.55
N GLY A 61 4.93 6.59 3.08
CA GLY A 61 5.36 5.23 3.35
C GLY A 61 6.72 4.93 2.73
N LYS A 62 7.29 3.78 3.05
CA LYS A 62 8.55 3.30 2.49
C LYS A 62 8.34 1.98 1.77
N LEU A 63 8.85 1.89 0.54
CA LEU A 63 8.78 0.70 -0.32
C LEU A 63 10.19 0.17 -0.56
N GLY A 64 10.32 -1.09 -0.99
CA GLY A 64 11.63 -1.59 -1.43
C GLY A 64 12.03 -0.95 -2.76
N GLY A 65 13.33 -0.75 -3.00
CA GLY A 65 13.92 -0.37 -4.29
C GLY A 65 13.83 -1.49 -5.35
N ASP A 66 12.77 -2.29 -5.29
CA ASP A 66 12.53 -3.45 -6.16
C ASP A 66 11.36 -3.19 -7.12
N GLU A 67 11.18 -4.10 -8.09
CA GLU A 67 10.13 -3.96 -9.10
C GLU A 67 8.73 -3.86 -8.49
N PHE A 68 8.48 -4.53 -7.36
CA PHE A 68 7.21 -4.42 -6.65
C PHE A 68 7.02 -3.04 -6.02
N GLY A 69 8.04 -2.48 -5.37
CA GLY A 69 7.96 -1.14 -4.80
C GLY A 69 7.70 -0.09 -5.88
N HIS A 70 8.43 -0.14 -7.01
CA HIS A 70 8.22 0.79 -8.11
C HIS A 70 6.85 0.65 -8.77
N MET A 71 6.34 -0.59 -8.91
CA MET A 71 4.99 -0.85 -9.38
C MET A 71 3.94 -0.23 -8.45
N LEU A 72 4.06 -0.43 -7.14
CA LEU A 72 3.12 0.10 -6.14
C LEU A 72 3.09 1.63 -6.14
N ALA A 73 4.25 2.29 -6.22
CA ALA A 73 4.31 3.75 -6.39
C ALA A 73 3.66 4.21 -7.71
N GLY A 74 3.82 3.44 -8.78
CA GLY A 74 3.11 3.68 -10.05
C GLY A 74 1.59 3.66 -9.90
N ILE A 75 1.07 2.68 -9.17
CA ILE A 75 -0.37 2.52 -8.91
C ILE A 75 -0.93 3.72 -8.13
N LEU A 76 -0.18 4.28 -7.16
CA LEU A 76 -0.59 5.50 -6.46
C LEU A 76 -0.76 6.67 -7.45
N ARG A 77 0.23 6.91 -8.31
CA ARG A 77 0.21 7.98 -9.32
C ARG A 77 -0.93 7.81 -10.33
N GLU A 78 -1.14 6.59 -10.81
CA GLU A 78 -2.24 6.25 -11.73
C GLU A 78 -3.62 6.54 -11.13
N ASN A 79 -3.76 6.44 -9.80
CA ASN A 79 -4.98 6.74 -9.07
C ASN A 79 -5.05 8.20 -8.56
N GLY A 80 -4.12 9.06 -8.98
CA GLY A 80 -4.10 10.49 -8.65
C GLY A 80 -3.73 10.80 -7.19
N VAL A 81 -3.11 9.86 -6.48
CA VAL A 81 -2.57 10.07 -5.13
C VAL A 81 -1.22 10.79 -5.24
N ASP A 82 -1.00 11.84 -4.45
CA ASP A 82 0.33 12.47 -4.34
C ASP A 82 1.29 11.53 -3.61
N ASP A 83 2.33 11.07 -4.32
CA ASP A 83 3.31 10.10 -3.85
C ASP A 83 4.63 10.75 -3.38
N LYS A 84 4.68 12.08 -3.19
CA LYS A 84 5.88 12.77 -2.66
C LYS A 84 6.26 12.36 -1.23
N GLY A 85 5.40 11.62 -0.54
CA GLY A 85 5.67 11.00 0.75
C GLY A 85 6.23 9.57 0.65
N VAL A 86 6.36 9.02 -0.56
CA VAL A 86 6.94 7.69 -0.79
C VAL A 86 8.45 7.79 -0.83
N THR A 87 9.09 6.93 -0.05
CA THR A 87 10.55 6.72 -0.07
C THR A 87 10.85 5.27 -0.45
N PHE A 88 12.07 5.03 -0.94
CA PHE A 88 12.54 3.70 -1.32
C PHE A 88 13.71 3.27 -0.43
N ASP A 89 13.73 2.00 -0.05
CA ASP A 89 14.83 1.37 0.67
C ASP A 89 15.55 0.36 -0.22
N GLU A 90 16.84 0.59 -0.48
CA GLU A 90 17.67 -0.32 -1.30
C GLU A 90 18.16 -1.55 -0.51
N GLY A 91 18.08 -1.51 0.83
CA GLY A 91 18.54 -2.57 1.72
C GLY A 91 17.44 -3.53 2.16
N ALA A 92 16.17 -3.15 2.04
CA ALA A 92 15.02 -3.95 2.41
C ALA A 92 14.03 -4.14 1.26
N ARG A 93 13.33 -5.28 1.27
CA ARG A 93 12.34 -5.61 0.24
C ARG A 93 10.97 -5.03 0.54
N THR A 94 10.19 -4.83 -0.51
CA THR A 94 8.75 -4.57 -0.40
C THR A 94 8.06 -5.72 0.35
N ALA A 95 7.20 -5.41 1.30
CA ALA A 95 6.44 -6.40 2.05
C ALA A 95 5.55 -7.25 1.13
N LEU A 96 5.41 -8.53 1.49
CA LEU A 96 4.49 -9.46 0.83
C LEU A 96 3.52 -10.02 1.87
N ALA A 97 2.29 -10.27 1.46
CA ALA A 97 1.29 -10.99 2.25
C ALA A 97 0.67 -12.08 1.40
N PHE A 98 0.65 -13.31 1.89
CA PHE A 98 -0.15 -14.38 1.32
C PHE A 98 -1.48 -14.44 2.07
N VAL A 99 -2.57 -14.42 1.32
CA VAL A 99 -3.92 -14.29 1.87
C VAL A 99 -4.82 -15.36 1.31
N THR A 100 -5.41 -16.20 2.15
CA THR A 100 -6.44 -17.16 1.70
C THR A 100 -7.72 -17.03 2.53
N LEU A 101 -8.82 -17.42 1.91
CA LEU A 101 -10.10 -17.68 2.55
C LEU A 101 -10.40 -19.16 2.35
N ARG A 102 -10.33 -19.92 3.44
CA ARG A 102 -10.58 -21.36 3.47
C ARG A 102 -12.07 -21.63 3.29
N SER A 103 -12.43 -22.86 2.94
CA SER A 103 -13.81 -23.26 2.65
C SER A 103 -14.75 -23.19 3.87
N ASP A 104 -14.19 -23.25 5.07
CA ASP A 104 -14.85 -23.02 6.36
C ASP A 104 -15.09 -21.53 6.68
N GLY A 105 -14.58 -20.62 5.84
CA GLY A 105 -14.66 -19.18 6.01
C GLY A 105 -13.50 -18.57 6.80
N ASP A 106 -12.52 -19.37 7.24
CA ASP A 106 -11.36 -18.86 7.96
C ASP A 106 -10.40 -18.12 7.03
N ARG A 107 -10.04 -16.90 7.44
CA ARG A 107 -9.10 -16.06 6.71
C ARG A 107 -7.70 -16.21 7.30
N GLU A 108 -6.76 -16.62 6.47
CA GLU A 108 -5.36 -16.79 6.87
C GLU A 108 -4.50 -15.73 6.18
N PHE A 109 -3.57 -15.16 6.95
CA PHE A 109 -2.60 -14.17 6.48
C PHE A 109 -1.20 -14.62 6.87
N MET A 110 -0.30 -14.72 5.89
CA MET A 110 1.11 -14.99 6.11
C MET A 110 1.94 -13.84 5.55
N PHE A 111 2.49 -13.01 6.45
CA PHE A 111 3.27 -11.83 6.10
C PHE A 111 4.77 -12.13 6.03
N TYR A 112 5.41 -11.67 4.96
CA TYR A 112 6.86 -11.64 4.82
C TYR A 112 7.34 -10.20 5.07
N ARG A 113 7.59 -9.90 6.35
CA ARG A 113 7.99 -8.59 6.88
C ARG A 113 9.06 -8.71 7.98
N ASN A 114 10.31 -9.06 7.62
CA ASN A 114 11.36 -9.28 8.65
C ASN A 114 12.79 -8.80 8.28
N PRO A 115 13.08 -7.48 8.40
CA PRO A 115 12.16 -6.38 8.24
C PRO A 115 11.89 -6.12 6.74
N SER A 116 10.68 -5.69 6.41
CA SER A 116 10.38 -5.10 5.09
C SER A 116 10.56 -3.58 5.13
N ALA A 117 10.67 -2.96 3.97
CA ALA A 117 10.99 -1.54 3.83
C ALA A 117 10.03 -0.60 4.60
N ASP A 118 8.74 -0.92 4.61
CA ASP A 118 7.69 -0.16 5.31
C ASP A 118 7.90 -0.10 6.83
N MET A 119 8.61 -1.07 7.42
CA MET A 119 8.95 -1.07 8.84
C MET A 119 10.18 -0.21 9.17
N LEU A 120 10.90 0.23 8.15
CA LEU A 120 12.18 0.93 8.26
C LEU A 120 12.08 2.42 7.90
N LEU A 121 10.87 2.95 7.76
CA LEU A 121 10.66 4.39 7.58
C LEU A 121 11.06 5.13 8.86
N ARG A 122 11.95 6.09 8.73
CA ARG A 122 12.47 6.88 9.85
C ARG A 122 11.88 8.30 9.86
N PRO A 123 11.86 8.97 11.03
CA PRO A 123 11.37 10.34 11.13
C PRO A 123 12.08 11.37 10.23
N ASP A 124 13.38 11.19 9.96
CA ASP A 124 14.18 12.07 9.11
C ASP A 124 13.87 11.90 7.61
N GLU A 125 13.19 10.82 7.23
CA GLU A 125 12.75 10.54 5.86
C GLU A 125 11.34 11.10 5.58
N LEU A 126 10.66 11.64 6.60
CA LEU A 126 9.32 12.20 6.43
C LEU A 126 9.37 13.53 5.68
N ASN A 127 8.58 13.62 4.61
CA ASN A 127 8.32 14.89 3.95
C ASN A 127 7.39 15.76 4.82
N LEU A 128 7.98 16.61 5.65
CA LEU A 128 7.24 17.44 6.60
C LEU A 128 6.39 18.53 5.91
N GLU A 129 6.72 18.95 4.70
CA GLU A 129 5.91 19.91 3.93
C GLU A 129 4.57 19.30 3.52
N LEU A 130 4.50 17.98 3.34
CA LEU A 130 3.27 17.27 2.96
C LEU A 130 2.27 17.14 4.12
N ILE A 131 2.74 17.20 5.37
CA ILE A 131 1.94 16.92 6.57
C ILE A 131 1.76 18.10 7.52
N ARG A 132 2.50 19.20 7.33
CA ARG A 132 2.35 20.42 8.13
C ARG A 132 1.24 21.30 7.53
N SER A 133 0.27 21.67 8.37
CA SER A 133 -0.84 22.59 8.07
C SER A 133 -0.54 24.01 8.53
#